data_AF-A0A3D3CWK4-F1
#
_entry.id   AF-A0A3D3CWK4-F1
#
_cell.length_a   1.000
_cell.length_b   1.000
_cell.length_c   1.000
_cell.angle_alpha   90.00
_cell.angle_beta   90.00
_cell.angle_gamma   90.00
#
_symmetry.space_group_name_H-M   'P 1'
#
loop_
_entity.id
_entity.type
_entity.pdbx_description
1 polymer ?
#
loop_
_entity_poly.entity_id
_entity_poly.type
_entity_poly.pdbx_seq_one_letter_code
_entity_poly.pdbx_strand_id
1 'polypeptide(L)'
;MQKTFSKYDPVKYKTPTGSELNCKGWIQEAALRMLLNNLNPEVAERPDELIVYGGRGKAARNFQALDDIIANLKILVDDETLLIQSGKPVGRMKTHTDAPRVLISNSQLVPKWATWEHFDELEKKGLMMYGQMT
;
A
#
# COMPACT_ATOMS: atom_id res chain seq x y z
N MET A 1 16.26 -6.03 27.68
CA MET A 1 15.91 -5.47 26.36
C MET A 1 15.07 -6.50 25.63
N GLN A 2 13.75 -6.29 25.55
CA GLN A 2 12.88 -7.16 24.75
C GLN A 2 13.24 -6.98 23.28
N LYS A 3 13.66 -8.04 22.61
CA LYS A 3 13.73 -8.06 21.14
C LYS A 3 12.30 -7.94 20.64
N THR A 4 11.88 -6.74 20.28
CA THR A 4 10.66 -6.52 19.50
C THR A 4 10.88 -7.22 18.16
N PHE A 5 10.18 -8.33 17.95
CA PHE A 5 10.15 -8.96 16.62
C PHE A 5 9.51 -7.95 15.67
N SER A 6 10.30 -7.45 14.71
CA SER A 6 9.78 -6.59 13.65
C SER A 6 8.73 -7.37 12.87
N LYS A 7 7.56 -6.76 12.63
CA LYS A 7 6.52 -7.33 11.76
C LYS A 7 6.94 -7.32 10.27
N TYR A 8 8.01 -6.60 9.96
CA TYR A 8 8.58 -6.54 8.63
C TYR A 8 9.51 -7.71 8.37
N ASP A 9 9.22 -8.43 7.30
CA ASP A 9 10.03 -9.55 6.81
C ASP A 9 10.64 -9.14 5.45
N PRO A 10 11.95 -8.84 5.38
CA PRO A 10 12.61 -8.42 4.15
C PRO A 10 12.64 -9.51 3.08
N VAL A 11 12.45 -10.77 3.44
CA VAL A 11 12.36 -11.88 2.49
C VAL A 11 10.95 -11.91 1.89
N LYS A 12 9.93 -11.81 2.73
CA LYS A 12 8.51 -11.78 2.30
C LYS A 12 8.19 -10.57 1.41
N TYR A 13 8.70 -9.39 1.76
CA TYR A 13 8.42 -8.13 1.04
C TYR A 13 9.50 -7.74 0.03
N LYS A 14 10.37 -8.67 -0.34
CA LYS A 14 11.41 -8.41 -1.35
C LYS A 14 10.77 -8.07 -2.69
N THR A 15 11.21 -6.97 -3.31
CA THR A 15 10.82 -6.61 -4.68
C THR A 15 11.24 -7.71 -5.67
N PRO A 16 10.29 -8.31 -6.42
CA PRO A 16 10.63 -9.23 -7.49
C PRO A 16 11.45 -8.57 -8.61
N THR A 17 12.41 -9.31 -9.17
CA THR A 17 13.26 -8.86 -10.29
C THR A 17 13.21 -9.86 -11.44
N GLY A 18 13.70 -9.48 -12.62
CA GLY A 18 13.68 -10.33 -13.82
C GLY A 18 12.31 -10.37 -14.51
N SER A 19 12.15 -11.33 -15.44
CA SER A 19 10.98 -11.45 -16.33
C SER A 19 9.87 -12.38 -15.82
N GLU A 20 10.08 -13.08 -14.71
CA GLU A 20 9.08 -13.97 -14.11
C GLU A 20 7.97 -13.15 -13.43
N LEU A 21 6.71 -13.52 -13.67
CA LEU A 21 5.54 -12.83 -13.14
C LEU A 21 5.02 -13.51 -11.87
N ASN A 22 4.61 -12.69 -10.90
CA ASN A 22 3.89 -13.09 -9.69
C ASN A 22 2.38 -12.79 -9.80
N CYS A 23 2.01 -11.86 -10.68
CA CYS A 23 0.65 -11.48 -11.01
C CYS A 23 0.21 -12.07 -12.37
N LYS A 24 -1.09 -11.94 -12.69
CA LYS A 24 -1.68 -12.44 -13.95
C LYS A 24 -1.22 -11.68 -15.21
N GLY A 25 -0.65 -10.49 -15.05
CA GLY A 25 -0.20 -9.64 -16.15
C GLY A 25 0.79 -8.57 -15.70
N TRP A 26 1.46 -7.95 -16.66
CA TRP A 26 2.52 -6.96 -16.40
C TRP A 26 2.02 -5.69 -15.71
N ILE A 27 0.77 -5.27 -15.96
CA ILE A 27 0.23 -4.03 -15.34
C ILE A 27 0.03 -4.23 -13.83
N GLN A 28 -0.49 -5.40 -13.43
CA GLN A 28 -0.66 -5.77 -12.03
C GLN A 28 0.69 -6.05 -11.36
N GLU A 29 1.60 -6.72 -12.07
CA GLU A 29 2.97 -6.96 -11.61
C GLU A 29 3.72 -5.66 -11.35
N ALA A 30 3.58 -4.66 -12.23
CA ALA A 30 4.20 -3.35 -12.06
C ALA A 30 3.73 -2.69 -10.75
N ALA A 31 2.42 -2.69 -10.47
CA ALA A 31 1.89 -2.17 -9.23
C ALA A 31 2.43 -2.92 -7.99
N LEU A 32 2.54 -4.25 -8.05
CA LEU A 32 3.12 -5.07 -6.98
C LEU A 32 4.60 -4.71 -6.74
N ARG A 33 5.40 -4.65 -7.80
CA ARG A 33 6.84 -4.35 -7.70
C ARG A 33 7.07 -2.95 -7.17
N MET A 34 6.30 -1.95 -7.61
CA MET A 34 6.42 -0.57 -7.12
C MET A 34 6.03 -0.46 -5.64
N LEU A 35 4.95 -1.14 -5.22
CA LEU A 35 4.55 -1.19 -3.81
C LEU A 35 5.66 -1.77 -2.93
N LEU A 36 6.27 -2.89 -3.36
CA LEU A 36 7.36 -3.53 -2.61
C LEU A 36 8.66 -2.71 -2.66
N ASN A 37 8.92 -2.01 -3.77
CA ASN A 37 10.05 -1.10 -3.88
C ASN A 37 9.96 0.07 -2.90
N ASN A 38 8.77 0.63 -2.67
CA ASN A 38 8.54 1.64 -1.64
C ASN A 38 8.86 1.14 -0.21
N LEU A 39 8.95 -0.17 0.00
CA LEU A 39 9.29 -0.78 1.29
C LEU A 39 10.66 -1.46 1.28
N ASN A 40 11.43 -1.34 0.20
CA ASN A 40 12.78 -1.88 0.14
C ASN A 40 13.66 -1.17 1.21
N PRO A 41 14.44 -1.89 2.04
CA PRO A 41 15.31 -1.27 3.04
C PRO A 41 16.38 -0.31 2.50
N GLU A 42 16.72 -0.41 1.21
CA GLU A 42 17.63 0.54 0.55
C GLU A 42 16.92 1.81 0.03
N VAL A 43 15.58 1.85 0.09
CA VAL A 43 14.74 2.94 -0.45
C VAL A 43 13.97 3.65 0.65
N ALA A 44 13.32 2.89 1.53
CA ALA A 44 12.44 3.42 2.57
C ALA A 44 13.21 3.88 3.80
N GLU A 45 12.79 4.99 4.41
CA GLU A 45 13.39 5.51 5.65
C GLU A 45 13.16 4.58 6.85
N ARG A 46 11.94 4.02 7.02
CA ARG A 46 11.58 3.10 8.11
C ARG A 46 10.58 2.03 7.64
N PRO A 47 11.03 1.02 6.86
CA PRO A 47 10.15 0.00 6.27
C PRO A 47 9.47 -0.90 7.31
N ASP A 48 10.06 -1.04 8.50
CA ASP A 48 9.49 -1.78 9.63
C ASP A 48 8.23 -1.14 10.22
N GLU A 49 8.03 0.15 9.96
CA GLU A 49 6.81 0.90 10.26
C GLU A 49 5.95 1.18 9.02
N LEU A 50 6.31 0.59 7.86
CA LEU A 50 5.75 0.84 6.53
C LEU A 50 5.99 2.26 6.00
N ILE A 51 6.89 3.03 6.63
CA ILE A 51 7.14 4.43 6.32
C ILE A 51 8.19 4.52 5.21
N VAL A 52 7.82 5.19 4.13
CA VAL A 52 8.67 5.44 2.97
C VAL A 52 9.50 6.70 3.20
N TYR A 53 8.84 7.86 3.38
CA TYR A 53 9.50 9.14 3.64
C TYR A 53 8.53 10.19 4.20
N GLY A 54 9.01 11.43 4.42
CA GLY A 54 8.15 12.58 4.74
C GLY A 54 7.49 12.47 6.11
N GLY A 55 8.25 12.06 7.12
CA GLY A 55 7.78 11.88 8.50
C GLY A 55 7.08 10.54 8.70
N ARG A 56 5.78 10.47 8.36
CA ARG A 56 4.93 9.27 8.51
C ARG A 56 4.22 8.85 7.23
N GLY A 57 4.76 9.23 6.07
CA GLY A 57 4.25 8.80 4.77
C GLY A 57 4.45 7.30 4.61
N LYS A 58 3.34 6.54 4.50
CA LYS A 58 3.35 5.07 4.48
C LYS A 58 2.88 4.49 3.15
N ALA A 59 3.40 3.31 2.81
CA ALA A 59 2.99 2.57 1.61
C ALA A 59 1.65 1.81 1.79
N ALA A 60 1.35 1.36 3.02
CA ALA A 60 0.09 0.70 3.37
C ALA A 60 -0.30 1.03 4.82
N ARG A 61 -1.59 0.92 5.14
CA ARG A 61 -2.13 1.38 6.44
C ARG A 61 -1.53 0.64 7.62
N ASN A 62 -1.38 -0.67 7.44
CA ASN A 62 -0.79 -1.62 8.38
C ASN A 62 -0.40 -2.89 7.62
N PHE A 63 0.31 -3.80 8.27
CA PHE A 63 0.81 -5.02 7.62
C PHE A 63 -0.31 -5.93 7.08
N GLN A 64 -1.47 -6.01 7.75
CA GLN A 64 -2.61 -6.76 7.23
C GLN A 64 -3.09 -6.17 5.89
N ALA A 65 -3.22 -4.84 5.82
CA ALA A 65 -3.59 -4.16 4.58
C ALA A 65 -2.55 -4.35 3.46
N LEU A 66 -1.25 -4.35 3.80
CA LEU A 66 -0.18 -4.65 2.84
C LEU A 66 -0.34 -6.07 2.26
N ASP A 67 -0.52 -7.06 3.12
CA ASP A 67 -0.73 -8.46 2.73
C ASP A 67 -1.97 -8.62 1.85
N ASP A 68 -3.07 -7.96 2.21
CA ASP A 68 -4.31 -7.97 1.44
C ASP A 68 -4.13 -7.31 0.07
N ILE A 69 -3.36 -6.22 -0.04
CA ILE A 69 -3.06 -5.57 -1.33
C ILE A 69 -2.25 -6.52 -2.22
N ILE A 70 -1.20 -7.13 -1.67
CA ILE A 70 -0.35 -8.09 -2.40
C ILE A 70 -1.20 -9.26 -2.90
N ALA A 71 -2.02 -9.85 -2.03
CA ALA A 71 -2.89 -10.96 -2.38
C ALA A 71 -3.88 -10.59 -3.50
N ASN A 72 -4.47 -9.40 -3.43
CA ASN A 72 -5.39 -8.91 -4.46
C ASN A 72 -4.68 -8.66 -5.80
N LEU A 73 -3.52 -8.02 -5.82
CA LEU A 73 -2.75 -7.76 -7.04
C LEU A 73 -2.36 -9.07 -7.76
N LYS A 74 -2.04 -10.13 -7.01
CA LYS A 74 -1.69 -11.44 -7.60
C LYS A 74 -2.85 -12.10 -8.35
N ILE A 75 -4.10 -11.84 -7.94
CA ILE A 75 -5.29 -12.48 -8.54
C ILE A 75 -6.11 -11.53 -9.44
N LEU A 76 -5.82 -10.24 -9.43
CA LEU A 76 -6.49 -9.19 -10.21
C LEU A 76 -6.39 -9.49 -11.72
N VAL A 77 -7.54 -9.51 -12.41
CA VAL A 77 -7.57 -9.71 -13.87
C VAL A 77 -7.56 -8.37 -14.64
N ASP A 78 -7.44 -8.44 -15.96
CA ASP A 78 -7.23 -7.27 -16.82
C ASP A 78 -8.45 -6.37 -16.96
N ASP A 79 -9.66 -6.84 -16.68
CA ASP A 79 -10.89 -6.04 -16.70
C ASP A 79 -11.41 -5.71 -15.29
N GLU A 80 -10.55 -5.75 -14.29
CA GLU A 80 -10.86 -5.38 -12.91
C GLU A 80 -10.00 -4.19 -12.43
N THR A 81 -10.52 -3.46 -11.45
CA THR A 81 -9.82 -2.36 -10.76
C THR A 81 -9.90 -2.58 -9.25
N LEU A 82 -8.74 -2.58 -8.58
CA LEU A 82 -8.59 -2.59 -7.13
C LEU A 82 -8.75 -1.18 -6.56
N LEU A 83 -9.56 -1.04 -5.51
CA LEU A 83 -9.80 0.23 -4.81
C LEU A 83 -9.00 0.25 -3.51
N ILE A 84 -8.11 1.23 -3.35
CA ILE A 84 -7.32 1.46 -2.13
C ILE A 84 -7.76 2.78 -1.49
N GLN A 85 -8.27 2.68 -0.26
CA GLN A 85 -8.66 3.83 0.55
C GLN A 85 -7.70 3.97 1.72
N SER A 86 -6.98 5.09 1.82
CA SER A 86 -5.96 5.36 2.85
C SER A 86 -5.12 4.12 3.18
N GLY A 87 -4.48 3.56 2.14
CA GLY A 87 -3.60 2.38 2.24
C GLY A 87 -4.25 1.06 2.63
N LYS A 88 -5.59 0.92 2.51
CA LYS A 88 -6.32 -0.33 2.73
C LYS A 88 -7.08 -0.73 1.46
N PRO A 89 -7.00 -1.99 1.01
CA PRO A 89 -7.83 -2.47 -0.09
C PRO A 89 -9.27 -2.61 0.41
N VAL A 90 -10.23 -1.95 -0.25
CA VAL A 90 -11.64 -1.91 0.19
C VAL A 90 -12.59 -2.58 -0.78
N GLY A 91 -12.15 -2.89 -2.00
CA GLY A 91 -12.97 -3.59 -2.97
C GLY A 91 -12.26 -3.77 -4.30
N ARG A 92 -12.85 -4.63 -5.13
CA ARG A 92 -12.46 -4.87 -6.51
C ARG A 92 -13.71 -4.82 -7.35
N MET A 93 -13.65 -4.14 -8.49
CA MET A 93 -14.81 -3.96 -9.37
C MET A 93 -14.43 -4.26 -10.81
N LYS A 94 -15.37 -4.83 -11.56
CA LYS A 94 -15.23 -5.01 -13.01
C LYS A 94 -15.30 -3.64 -13.69
N THR A 95 -14.35 -3.39 -14.58
CA THR A 95 -14.21 -2.19 -15.40
C THR A 95 -14.00 -2.63 -16.85
N HIS A 96 -12.84 -2.36 -17.45
CA HIS A 96 -12.44 -2.74 -18.80
C HIS A 96 -10.91 -2.74 -18.91
N THR A 97 -10.35 -3.33 -19.97
CA THR A 97 -8.90 -3.51 -20.14
C THR A 97 -8.10 -2.20 -20.10
N ASP A 98 -8.67 -1.12 -20.63
CA ASP A 98 -8.01 0.19 -20.68
C ASP A 98 -8.17 1.02 -19.40
N ALA A 99 -8.92 0.54 -18.40
CA ALA A 99 -9.06 1.21 -17.12
C ALA A 99 -7.80 1.05 -16.25
N PRO A 100 -7.58 1.93 -15.25
CA PRO A 100 -6.54 1.70 -14.25
C PRO A 100 -6.76 0.39 -13.49
N ARG A 101 -5.69 -0.38 -13.25
CA ARG A 101 -5.74 -1.59 -12.40
C ARG A 101 -5.90 -1.26 -10.92
N VAL A 102 -5.45 -0.09 -10.49
CA VAL A 102 -5.53 0.36 -9.09
C VAL A 102 -5.96 1.82 -9.06
N LEU A 103 -6.95 2.14 -8.23
CA LEU A 103 -7.33 3.52 -7.89
C LEU A 103 -7.07 3.75 -6.40
N ILE A 104 -6.39 4.86 -6.09
CA ILE A 104 -5.92 5.17 -4.74
C ILE A 104 -6.48 6.53 -4.31
N SER A 105 -7.06 6.58 -3.11
CA SER A 105 -7.44 7.81 -2.44
C SER A 105 -6.97 7.77 -0.99
N ASN A 106 -5.88 8.48 -0.70
CA ASN A 106 -5.23 8.50 0.60
C ASN A 106 -5.43 9.84 1.31
N SER A 107 -5.61 9.81 2.62
CA SER A 107 -5.61 10.99 3.51
C SER A 107 -6.71 12.04 3.23
N GLN A 108 -7.68 11.74 2.37
CA GLN A 108 -8.75 12.66 2.02
C GLN A 108 -9.69 12.86 3.21
N LEU A 109 -9.87 14.13 3.59
CA LEU A 109 -10.78 14.59 4.63
C LEU A 109 -11.63 15.74 4.10
N VAL A 110 -12.88 15.83 4.57
CA VAL A 110 -13.71 16.99 4.28
C VAL A 110 -13.04 18.24 4.88
N PRO A 111 -12.97 19.39 4.17
CA PRO A 111 -12.07 20.49 4.55
C PRO A 111 -12.19 21.00 5.98
N LYS A 112 -13.42 21.02 6.55
CA LYS A 112 -13.65 21.44 7.94
C LYS A 112 -12.92 20.56 8.97
N TRP A 113 -12.64 19.30 8.63
CA TRP A 113 -11.97 18.31 9.47
C TRP A 113 -10.54 17.97 8.99
N ALA A 114 -10.02 18.68 7.99
CA ALA A 114 -8.66 18.47 7.47
C ALA A 114 -7.59 19.06 8.41
N THR A 115 -7.59 18.61 9.67
CA THR A 115 -6.64 18.99 10.71
C THR A 115 -5.83 17.79 11.16
N TRP A 116 -4.62 18.03 11.66
CA TRP A 116 -3.77 16.95 12.19
C TRP A 116 -4.39 16.27 13.41
N GLU A 117 -5.07 17.01 14.28
CA GLU A 117 -5.77 16.46 15.44
C GLU A 117 -6.80 15.41 15.04
N HIS A 118 -7.66 15.71 14.06
CA HIS A 118 -8.67 14.77 13.60
C HIS A 118 -8.07 13.61 12.81
N PHE A 119 -7.02 13.89 12.01
CA PHE A 119 -6.26 12.85 11.35
C PHE A 119 -5.69 11.84 12.37
N ASP A 120 -5.07 12.31 13.45
CA ASP A 120 -4.47 11.47 14.49
C ASP A 120 -5.52 10.65 15.24
N GLU A 121 -6.70 11.23 15.49
CA GLU A 121 -7.84 10.52 16.05
C GLU A 121 -8.24 9.32 15.18
N LEU A 122 -8.34 9.52 13.86
CA LEU A 122 -8.70 8.48 12.90
C LEU A 122 -7.57 7.45 12.72
N GLU A 123 -6.30 7.87 12.73
CA GLU A 123 -5.15 6.97 12.66
C GLU A 123 -5.13 6.02 13.86
N LYS A 124 -5.36 6.54 15.08
CA LYS A 124 -5.46 5.72 16.31
C LYS A 124 -6.59 4.69 16.26
N LYS A 125 -7.68 5.00 15.55
CA LYS A 125 -8.81 4.07 15.30
C LYS A 125 -8.54 3.09 14.14
N GLY A 126 -7.38 3.16 13.48
CA GLY A 126 -7.05 2.33 12.32
C GLY A 126 -7.81 2.71 11.05
N LEU A 127 -8.34 3.94 10.99
CA LEU A 127 -9.16 4.46 9.89
C LEU A 127 -8.38 5.33 8.90
N MET A 128 -7.14 5.70 9.23
CA MET A 128 -6.36 6.65 8.45
C MET A 128 -4.92 6.18 8.20
N MET A 129 -4.35 6.69 7.10
CA MET A 129 -2.94 6.57 6.72
C MET A 129 -2.53 7.86 6.02
N TYR A 130 -1.33 8.35 6.29
CA TYR A 130 -0.77 9.50 5.56
C TYR A 130 0.00 8.97 4.36
N GLY A 131 -0.44 9.35 3.15
CA GLY A 131 0.13 8.84 1.91
C GLY A 131 1.34 9.63 1.38
N GLN A 132 1.61 10.83 1.91
CA GLN A 132 2.53 11.76 1.26
C GLN A 132 2.14 11.94 -0.23
N MET A 133 3.08 11.86 -1.17
CA MET A 133 2.86 12.06 -2.60
C MET A 133 3.00 10.78 -3.43
N THR A 134 4.07 9.97 -3.22
CA THR A 134 4.43 8.84 -4.11
C THR A 134 4.17 7.47 -3.50
#